data_AF-A0A364NFQ4-F1
#
_entry.id   AF-A0A364NFQ4-F1
#
_cell.length_a   1.000
_cell.length_b   1.000
_cell.length_c   1.000
_cell.angle_alpha   90.00
_cell.angle_beta   90.00
_cell.angle_gamma   90.00
#
_symmetry.space_group_name_H-M   'P 1'
#
loop_
_entity.id
_entity.type
_entity.pdbx_description
1 polymer ?
#
loop_
_entity_poly.entity_id
_entity_poly.type
_entity_poly.pdbx_seq_one_letter_code
_entity_poly.pdbx_strand_id
1 'polypeptide(L)'
;MAPNKPPTHTINLSLPPHARYAALATAYAPTLHVLPDLYSEAVSHLALPSSFFHLLGRLLLRRLHSTEQTSELRGISEASGVPMYLLIAYNVFLDLLVGCTSGGAMTHEPRSAAEATMLHFRTLDWSMPALRDLIVQYEFVERQSGEVVARTLGYVGFVGVLTGVRKGLSISLNFRPYRNARGLEGENLMYCWNMVLVLLGWRPSVASVMRGFLLPREAAGEKKQRRRLVKKSEREQGDGEGEEKEGKKSPRFSILLPYTPTDVVNLLPHMRTSVAYLIFCTGTETIILEKDFQSARTLRSSSFISTTNHDVAFESAANPQAAQQHIQSQTNPFLGASM
;
A
#
# COMPACT_ATOMS: atom_id res chain seq x y z
N MET A 1 -13.09 -28.22 4.91
CA MET A 1 -12.47 -26.88 4.90
C MET A 1 -12.84 -26.18 6.19
N ALA A 2 -11.90 -25.57 6.91
CA ALA A 2 -12.25 -24.77 8.08
C ALA A 2 -13.11 -23.57 7.60
N PRO A 3 -14.29 -23.32 8.17
CA PRO A 3 -15.30 -22.41 7.61
C PRO A 3 -14.90 -20.93 7.53
N ASN A 4 -13.71 -20.55 8.02
CA ASN A 4 -13.27 -19.15 8.15
C ASN A 4 -11.92 -18.83 7.48
N LYS A 5 -11.35 -19.71 6.64
CA LYS A 5 -10.08 -19.42 5.94
C LYS A 5 -10.35 -18.91 4.51
N PRO A 6 -9.80 -17.74 4.11
CA PRO A 6 -9.89 -17.25 2.74
C PRO A 6 -9.33 -18.26 1.72
N PRO A 7 -9.94 -18.38 0.53
CA PRO A 7 -9.41 -19.20 -0.56
C PRO A 7 -7.96 -18.79 -0.91
N THR A 8 -7.12 -19.78 -1.15
CA THR A 8 -5.70 -19.57 -1.47
C THR A 8 -5.46 -19.74 -2.96
N HIS A 9 -4.79 -18.78 -3.59
CA HIS A 9 -4.50 -18.77 -5.02
C HIS A 9 -3.02 -18.48 -5.28
N THR A 10 -2.41 -19.25 -6.18
CA THR A 10 -1.01 -19.09 -6.54
C THR A 10 -0.85 -18.08 -7.68
N ILE A 11 0.04 -17.10 -7.50
CA ILE A 11 0.41 -16.11 -8.52
C ILE A 11 1.82 -16.41 -9.00
N ASN A 12 1.95 -16.85 -10.26
CA ASN A 12 3.24 -17.18 -10.85
C ASN A 12 3.89 -15.94 -11.49
N LEU A 13 4.95 -15.44 -10.87
CA LEU A 13 5.69 -14.25 -11.31
C LEU A 13 6.47 -14.45 -12.62
N SER A 14 6.71 -15.71 -13.04
CA SER A 14 7.34 -16.01 -14.33
C SER A 14 6.44 -15.71 -15.52
N LEU A 15 5.12 -15.64 -15.31
CA LEU A 15 4.17 -15.30 -16.36
C LEU A 15 4.29 -13.80 -16.71
N PRO A 16 4.01 -13.43 -17.96
CA PRO A 16 3.83 -12.02 -18.32
C PRO A 16 2.83 -11.37 -17.36
N PRO A 17 3.07 -10.14 -16.86
CA PRO A 17 2.21 -9.50 -15.86
C PRO A 17 0.72 -9.52 -16.23
N HIS A 18 0.40 -9.30 -17.50
CA HIS A 18 -0.96 -9.40 -18.05
C HIS A 18 -1.65 -10.75 -17.81
N ALA A 19 -0.92 -11.86 -17.81
CA ALA A 19 -1.50 -13.20 -17.66
C ALA A 19 -1.60 -13.68 -16.20
N ARG A 20 -0.90 -13.04 -15.25
CA ARG A 20 -0.71 -13.56 -13.87
C ARG A 20 -2.00 -13.78 -13.09
N TYR A 21 -2.97 -12.89 -13.29
CA TYR A 21 -4.25 -12.90 -12.57
C TYR A 21 -5.43 -13.31 -13.46
N ALA A 22 -5.20 -13.60 -14.75
CA ALA A 22 -6.28 -13.77 -15.72
C ALA A 22 -7.25 -14.91 -15.33
N ALA A 23 -6.74 -16.09 -14.99
CA ALA A 23 -7.57 -17.23 -14.59
C ALA A 23 -8.40 -16.93 -13.33
N LEU A 24 -7.79 -16.26 -12.34
CA LEU A 24 -8.48 -15.85 -11.13
C LEU A 24 -9.55 -14.80 -11.41
N ALA A 25 -9.24 -13.81 -12.25
CA ALA A 25 -10.15 -12.74 -12.63
C ALA A 25 -11.36 -13.28 -13.42
N THR A 26 -11.17 -14.30 -14.27
CA THR A 26 -12.29 -15.00 -14.92
C THR A 26 -13.16 -15.73 -13.91
N ALA A 27 -12.56 -16.44 -12.95
CA ALA A 27 -13.32 -17.19 -11.94
C ALA A 27 -14.15 -16.28 -11.02
N TYR A 28 -13.62 -15.11 -10.66
CA TYR A 28 -14.27 -14.12 -9.80
C TYR A 28 -14.99 -13.01 -10.58
N ALA A 29 -15.13 -13.13 -11.90
CA ALA A 29 -15.76 -12.10 -12.72
C ALA A 29 -17.15 -11.70 -12.18
N PRO A 30 -18.07 -12.62 -11.83
CA PRO A 30 -19.39 -12.23 -11.31
C PRO A 30 -19.29 -11.39 -10.02
N THR A 31 -18.39 -11.74 -9.11
CA THR A 31 -18.19 -11.02 -7.85
C THR A 31 -17.55 -9.65 -8.07
N LEU A 32 -16.63 -9.54 -9.04
CA LEU A 32 -15.96 -8.28 -9.39
C LEU A 32 -16.90 -7.23 -9.99
N HIS A 33 -18.06 -7.63 -10.52
CA HIS A 33 -19.05 -6.69 -11.08
C HIS A 33 -19.75 -5.84 -10.01
N VAL A 34 -19.44 -6.02 -8.72
CA VAL A 34 -19.86 -5.12 -7.64
C VAL A 34 -19.06 -3.81 -7.58
N LEU A 35 -17.89 -3.74 -8.23
CA LEU A 35 -17.00 -2.58 -8.18
C LEU A 35 -17.62 -1.25 -8.68
N PRO A 36 -18.48 -1.21 -9.72
CA PRO A 36 -19.18 0.03 -10.12
C PRO A 36 -20.08 0.59 -9.00
N ASP A 37 -20.78 -0.28 -8.27
CA ASP A 37 -21.68 0.11 -7.20
C ASP A 37 -20.89 0.62 -5.99
N LEU A 38 -19.81 -0.09 -5.62
CA LEU A 38 -18.89 0.36 -4.58
C LEU A 38 -18.25 1.71 -4.91
N TYR A 39 -17.92 1.94 -6.19
CA TYR A 39 -17.40 3.23 -6.62
C TYR A 39 -18.45 4.34 -6.49
N SER A 40 -19.70 4.05 -6.86
CA SER A 40 -20.82 5.00 -6.69
C SER A 40 -21.10 5.32 -5.22
N GLU A 41 -21.06 4.31 -4.36
CA GLU A 41 -21.22 4.45 -2.91
C GLU A 41 -20.10 5.34 -2.32
N ALA A 42 -18.85 5.07 -2.69
CA ALA A 42 -17.69 5.82 -2.21
C ALA A 42 -17.72 7.32 -2.58
N VAL A 43 -18.36 7.68 -3.70
CA VAL A 43 -18.48 9.08 -4.13
C VAL A 43 -19.85 9.70 -3.80
N SER A 44 -20.77 8.95 -3.20
CA SER A 44 -22.15 9.37 -2.97
C SER A 44 -22.29 10.59 -2.05
N HIS A 45 -21.36 10.75 -1.11
CA HIS A 45 -21.31 11.89 -0.19
C HIS A 45 -20.80 13.18 -0.84
N LEU A 46 -20.31 13.11 -2.08
CA LEU A 46 -19.84 14.27 -2.82
C LEU A 46 -21.02 14.98 -3.48
N ALA A 47 -20.98 16.31 -3.54
CA ALA A 47 -22.08 17.15 -4.03
C ALA A 47 -22.39 17.03 -5.54
N LEU A 48 -21.81 16.05 -6.25
CA LEU A 48 -21.97 15.86 -7.69
C LEU A 48 -22.51 14.44 -7.98
N PRO A 49 -23.23 14.24 -9.10
CA PRO A 49 -23.77 12.92 -9.44
C PRO A 49 -22.69 11.85 -9.64
N SER A 50 -22.96 10.59 -9.28
CA SER A 50 -22.01 9.47 -9.50
C SER A 50 -21.55 9.36 -10.97
N SER A 51 -22.43 9.63 -11.94
CA SER A 51 -22.10 9.62 -13.37
C SER A 51 -20.97 10.59 -13.74
N PHE A 52 -20.89 11.74 -13.07
CA PHE A 52 -19.79 12.70 -13.24
C PHE A 52 -18.46 12.09 -12.78
N PHE A 53 -18.43 11.41 -11.64
CA PHE A 53 -17.23 10.74 -11.14
C PHE A 53 -16.82 9.55 -12.00
N HIS A 54 -17.79 8.79 -12.53
CA HIS A 54 -17.48 7.75 -13.51
C HIS A 54 -16.88 8.32 -14.80
N LEU A 55 -17.37 9.47 -15.29
CA LEU A 55 -16.77 10.16 -16.44
C LEU A 55 -15.34 10.62 -16.13
N LEU A 56 -15.16 11.27 -14.97
CA LEU A 56 -13.85 11.75 -14.52
C LEU A 56 -12.85 10.59 -14.35
N GLY A 57 -13.30 9.48 -13.77
CA GLY A 57 -12.53 8.25 -13.60
C GLY A 57 -12.06 7.71 -14.94
N ARG A 58 -12.94 7.58 -15.93
CA ARG A 58 -12.57 7.16 -17.30
C ARG A 58 -11.53 8.08 -17.95
N LEU A 59 -11.58 9.37 -17.66
CA LEU A 59 -10.65 10.35 -18.23
C LEU A 59 -9.28 10.32 -17.54
N LEU A 60 -9.25 10.26 -16.21
CA LEU A 60 -8.04 10.46 -15.40
C LEU A 60 -7.36 9.15 -14.97
N LEU A 61 -8.14 8.15 -14.55
CA LEU A 61 -7.63 6.90 -13.97
C LEU A 61 -7.30 5.90 -15.08
N ARG A 62 -6.17 6.11 -15.76
CA ARG A 62 -5.76 5.31 -16.93
C ARG A 62 -4.70 4.25 -16.64
N ARG A 63 -3.90 4.43 -15.59
CA ARG A 63 -2.81 3.52 -15.21
C ARG A 63 -2.40 3.69 -13.75
N LEU A 64 -1.69 2.70 -13.23
CA LEU A 64 -0.86 2.85 -12.03
C LEU A 64 0.53 3.35 -12.42
N HIS A 65 1.36 3.71 -11.43
CA HIS A 65 2.76 4.08 -11.71
C HIS A 65 3.54 2.91 -12.31
N SER A 66 3.46 1.72 -11.72
CA SER A 66 4.19 0.54 -12.22
C SER A 66 3.58 0.06 -13.53
N THR A 67 4.44 -0.21 -14.51
CA THR A 67 4.04 -0.77 -15.79
C THR A 67 3.61 -2.22 -15.64
N GLU A 68 4.32 -2.98 -14.80
CA GLU A 68 3.96 -4.33 -14.39
C GLU A 68 2.56 -4.38 -13.75
N GLN A 69 2.31 -3.59 -12.69
CA GLN A 69 0.99 -3.59 -12.03
C GLN A 69 -0.12 -3.08 -12.96
N THR A 70 0.17 -2.09 -13.81
CA THR A 70 -0.80 -1.65 -14.83
C THR A 70 -1.13 -2.76 -15.82
N SER A 71 -0.14 -3.56 -16.22
CA SER A 71 -0.34 -4.69 -17.11
C SER A 71 -1.12 -5.82 -16.42
N GLU A 72 -0.88 -6.09 -15.13
CA GLU A 72 -1.70 -7.02 -14.33
C GLU A 72 -3.17 -6.58 -14.31
N LEU A 73 -3.43 -5.29 -14.04
CA LEU A 73 -4.80 -4.75 -14.05
C LEU A 73 -5.47 -4.81 -15.42
N ARG A 74 -4.72 -4.62 -16.52
CA ARG A 74 -5.27 -4.80 -17.88
C ARG A 74 -5.72 -6.23 -18.12
N GLY A 75 -4.92 -7.21 -17.73
CA GLY A 75 -5.28 -8.62 -17.80
C GLY A 75 -6.53 -8.94 -16.98
N ILE A 76 -6.63 -8.40 -15.76
CA ILE A 76 -7.84 -8.53 -14.94
C ILE A 76 -9.05 -7.88 -15.61
N SER A 77 -8.89 -6.68 -16.17
CA SER A 77 -9.96 -5.95 -16.85
C SER A 77 -10.51 -6.74 -18.04
N GLU A 78 -9.63 -7.27 -18.89
CA GLU A 78 -10.00 -8.08 -20.05
C GLU A 78 -10.67 -9.41 -19.64
N ALA A 79 -10.16 -10.09 -18.61
CA ALA A 79 -10.65 -11.38 -18.17
C ALA A 79 -11.98 -11.32 -17.39
N SER A 80 -12.24 -10.22 -16.68
CA SER A 80 -13.44 -10.02 -15.85
C SER A 80 -14.52 -9.14 -16.50
N GLY A 81 -14.15 -8.35 -17.50
CA GLY A 81 -15.00 -7.32 -18.10
C GLY A 81 -15.15 -6.05 -17.25
N VAL A 82 -14.50 -5.96 -16.08
CA VAL A 82 -14.55 -4.74 -15.25
C VAL A 82 -13.73 -3.62 -15.92
N PRO A 83 -14.30 -2.41 -16.08
CA PRO A 83 -13.57 -1.27 -16.62
C PRO A 83 -12.28 -0.93 -15.88
N MET A 84 -11.21 -0.69 -16.62
CA MET A 84 -9.88 -0.37 -16.09
C MET A 84 -9.86 0.75 -15.05
N TYR A 85 -10.66 1.81 -15.24
CA TYR A 85 -10.67 2.95 -14.30
C TYR A 85 -11.22 2.57 -12.92
N LEU A 86 -12.13 1.60 -12.83
CA LEU A 86 -12.65 1.08 -11.56
C LEU A 86 -11.60 0.23 -10.85
N LEU A 87 -10.87 -0.61 -11.58
CA LEU A 87 -9.74 -1.36 -11.02
C LEU A 87 -8.63 -0.43 -10.53
N ILE A 88 -8.35 0.66 -11.26
CA ILE A 88 -7.36 1.65 -10.80
C ILE A 88 -7.87 2.38 -9.55
N ALA A 89 -9.12 2.85 -9.54
CA ALA A 89 -9.73 3.47 -8.36
C ALA A 89 -9.62 2.54 -7.15
N TYR A 90 -9.96 1.26 -7.35
CA TYR A 90 -9.87 0.22 -6.32
C TYR A 90 -8.45 0.03 -5.79
N ASN A 91 -7.43 0.13 -6.63
CA ASN A 91 -6.01 0.01 -6.24
C ASN A 91 -5.39 1.28 -5.65
N VAL A 92 -6.09 2.42 -5.73
CA VAL A 92 -5.60 3.73 -5.28
C VAL A 92 -6.33 4.21 -4.02
N PHE A 93 -7.59 3.82 -3.81
CA PHE A 93 -8.41 4.36 -2.72
C PHE A 93 -8.73 3.37 -1.60
N LEU A 94 -8.54 2.06 -1.80
CA LEU A 94 -8.95 1.07 -0.81
C LEU A 94 -8.27 1.27 0.56
N ASP A 95 -7.04 1.78 0.59
CA ASP A 95 -6.31 2.12 1.81
C ASP A 95 -6.92 3.31 2.59
N LEU A 96 -7.77 4.11 1.96
CA LEU A 96 -8.46 5.23 2.60
C LEU A 96 -9.77 4.84 3.30
N LEU A 97 -10.25 3.60 3.09
CA LEU A 97 -11.59 3.16 3.47
C LEU A 97 -11.57 2.05 4.55
N VAL A 98 -10.42 1.80 5.19
CA VAL A 98 -10.23 0.67 6.10
C VAL A 98 -9.86 1.10 7.52
N GLY A 99 -10.72 0.78 8.48
CA GLY A 99 -10.37 0.76 9.90
C GLY A 99 -9.46 -0.44 10.18
N CYS A 100 -8.49 -0.32 11.08
CA CYS A 100 -7.53 -1.39 11.33
C CYS A 100 -7.02 -1.35 12.78
N THR A 101 -6.72 -2.53 13.33
CA THR A 101 -5.85 -2.68 14.50
C THR A 101 -4.68 -3.55 14.11
N SER A 102 -3.45 -3.07 14.24
CA SER A 102 -2.24 -3.83 13.87
C SER A 102 -1.19 -3.71 14.95
N GLY A 103 -0.28 -4.68 15.04
CA GLY A 103 0.78 -4.63 16.02
C GLY A 103 1.65 -5.87 16.02
N GLY A 104 2.58 -5.92 16.97
CA GLY A 104 3.39 -7.10 17.19
C GLY A 104 3.58 -7.41 18.66
N ALA A 105 3.75 -8.69 18.94
CA ALA A 105 3.98 -9.23 20.28
C ALA A 105 5.10 -10.27 20.24
N MET A 106 6.09 -10.13 21.11
CA MET A 106 7.13 -11.11 21.34
C MET A 106 6.51 -12.33 21.99
N THR A 107 6.80 -13.51 21.43
CA THR A 107 6.34 -14.79 21.97
C THR A 107 7.51 -15.75 22.13
N HIS A 108 7.38 -16.61 23.13
CA HIS A 108 8.28 -17.73 23.36
C HIS A 108 7.55 -19.01 22.95
N GLU A 109 8.14 -19.80 22.04
CA GLU A 109 7.60 -21.11 21.74
C GLU A 109 7.82 -22.06 22.93
N PRO A 110 6.77 -22.70 23.49
CA PRO A 110 6.93 -23.56 24.67
C PRO A 110 7.65 -24.89 24.41
N ARG A 111 7.83 -25.28 23.14
CA ARG A 111 8.19 -26.66 22.74
C ARG A 111 9.41 -26.79 21.81
N SER A 112 10.03 -25.69 21.46
CA SER A 112 11.28 -25.69 20.71
C SER A 112 12.20 -24.72 21.41
N ALA A 113 13.49 -25.04 21.54
CA ALA A 113 14.52 -24.07 21.96
C ALA A 113 14.72 -22.95 20.92
N ALA A 114 13.74 -22.71 20.06
CA ALA A 114 13.68 -21.60 19.13
C ALA A 114 13.61 -20.31 19.94
N GLU A 115 14.52 -19.41 19.61
CA GLU A 115 14.64 -18.08 20.20
C GLU A 115 13.30 -17.33 20.16
N ALA A 116 13.12 -16.41 21.11
CA ALA A 116 11.94 -15.54 21.16
C ALA A 116 11.73 -14.86 19.80
N THR A 117 10.50 -14.91 19.27
CA THR A 117 10.15 -14.33 17.98
C THR A 117 8.94 -13.41 18.08
N MET A 118 8.93 -12.36 17.28
CA MET A 118 7.77 -11.50 17.13
C MET A 118 6.68 -12.17 16.31
N LEU A 119 5.44 -12.07 16.80
CA LEU A 119 4.21 -12.31 16.04
C LEU A 119 3.63 -10.98 15.59
N HIS A 120 3.34 -10.85 14.30
CA HIS A 120 2.61 -9.71 13.73
C HIS A 120 1.12 -10.06 13.65
N PHE A 121 0.27 -9.23 14.25
CA PHE A 121 -1.18 -9.38 14.17
C PHE A 121 -1.85 -8.17 13.50
N ARG A 122 -3.02 -8.41 12.92
CA ARG A 122 -3.87 -7.39 12.32
C ARG A 122 -5.33 -7.81 12.33
N THR A 123 -6.21 -6.87 12.63
CA THR A 123 -7.61 -6.84 12.20
C THR A 123 -7.78 -5.75 11.16
N LEU A 124 -8.66 -5.98 10.20
CA LEU A 124 -9.00 -5.01 9.18
C LEU A 124 -10.52 -4.98 9.05
N ASP A 125 -11.05 -3.79 9.28
CA ASP A 125 -12.46 -3.48 9.43
C ASP A 125 -12.87 -2.62 8.24
N TRP A 126 -13.92 -3.04 7.52
CA TRP A 126 -14.52 -2.28 6.43
C TRP A 126 -16.02 -2.23 6.60
N SER A 127 -16.63 -1.13 6.13
CA SER A 127 -18.08 -0.94 6.06
C SER A 127 -18.67 -1.37 4.71
N MET A 128 -17.95 -2.16 3.90
CA MET A 128 -18.39 -2.67 2.59
C MET A 128 -18.52 -4.22 2.57
N PRO A 129 -19.63 -4.81 3.02
CA PRO A 129 -19.81 -6.26 3.09
C PRO A 129 -19.54 -7.00 1.77
N ALA A 130 -19.80 -6.35 0.64
CA ALA A 130 -19.56 -6.88 -0.70
C ALA A 130 -18.09 -7.27 -0.97
N LEU A 131 -17.12 -6.64 -0.29
CA LEU A 131 -15.71 -6.98 -0.45
C LEU A 131 -15.34 -8.31 0.22
N ARG A 132 -16.19 -8.86 1.08
CA ARG A 132 -15.92 -10.10 1.82
C ARG A 132 -15.72 -11.30 0.90
N ASP A 133 -16.50 -11.37 -0.17
CA ASP A 133 -16.44 -12.47 -1.13
C ASP A 133 -15.25 -12.35 -2.10
N LEU A 134 -14.57 -11.21 -2.10
CA LEU A 134 -13.35 -10.98 -2.88
C LEU A 134 -12.07 -11.29 -2.08
N ILE A 135 -12.16 -11.58 -0.77
CA ILE A 135 -10.97 -11.84 0.05
C ILE A 135 -10.32 -13.15 -0.36
N VAL A 136 -9.03 -13.07 -0.67
CA VAL A 136 -8.20 -14.24 -0.99
C VAL A 136 -6.81 -14.12 -0.38
N GLN A 137 -6.19 -15.26 -0.15
CA GLN A 137 -4.77 -15.34 0.13
C GLN A 137 -4.00 -15.60 -1.17
N TYR A 138 -3.07 -14.72 -1.51
CA TYR A 138 -2.15 -14.94 -2.62
C TYR A 138 -0.87 -15.60 -2.15
N GLU A 139 -0.41 -16.61 -2.89
CA GLU A 139 0.93 -17.19 -2.74
C GLU A 139 1.74 -16.90 -4.00
N PHE A 140 2.78 -16.07 -3.86
CA PHE A 140 3.62 -15.70 -4.99
C PHE A 140 4.75 -16.71 -5.17
N VAL A 141 4.94 -17.18 -6.40
CA VAL A 141 6.02 -18.11 -6.77
C VAL A 141 6.81 -17.56 -7.96
N GLU A 142 8.12 -17.76 -8.00
CA GLU A 142 8.97 -17.27 -9.10
C GLU A 142 8.89 -18.14 -10.36
N ARG A 143 8.47 -19.39 -10.21
CA ARG A 143 8.29 -20.36 -11.29
C ARG A 143 7.11 -21.25 -10.95
N GLN A 144 6.52 -21.89 -11.96
CA GLN A 144 5.43 -22.84 -11.77
C GLN A 144 5.89 -23.96 -10.82
N SER A 145 5.09 -24.23 -9.79
CA SER A 145 5.39 -25.20 -8.72
C SER A 145 6.70 -24.90 -7.95
N GLY A 146 7.15 -23.65 -7.91
CA GLY A 146 8.28 -23.19 -7.09
C GLY A 146 7.92 -22.95 -5.62
N GLU A 147 8.93 -22.56 -4.83
CA GLU A 147 8.71 -22.13 -3.44
C GLU A 147 7.95 -20.79 -3.40
N VAL A 148 7.10 -20.65 -2.37
CA VAL A 148 6.37 -19.42 -2.11
C VAL A 148 7.31 -18.36 -1.56
N VAL A 149 7.56 -17.30 -2.34
CA VAL A 149 8.46 -16.21 -1.95
C VAL A 149 7.79 -15.17 -1.06
N ALA A 150 6.48 -15.00 -1.21
CA ALA A 150 5.67 -14.10 -0.39
C ALA A 150 4.22 -14.59 -0.34
N ARG A 151 3.52 -14.22 0.73
CA ARG A 151 2.08 -14.40 0.89
C ARG A 151 1.43 -13.07 1.18
N THR A 152 0.28 -12.80 0.59
CA THR A 152 -0.52 -11.62 0.94
C THR A 152 -1.96 -12.03 1.19
N LEU A 153 -2.62 -11.29 2.08
CA LEU A 153 -4.06 -11.33 2.22
C LEU A 153 -4.60 -10.07 1.55
N GLY A 154 -5.42 -10.24 0.53
CA GLY A 154 -5.92 -9.13 -0.28
C GLY A 154 -7.24 -9.48 -0.94
N TYR A 155 -7.58 -8.72 -1.98
CA TYR A 155 -8.84 -8.87 -2.70
C TYR A 155 -8.58 -9.19 -4.16
N VAL A 156 -9.47 -9.96 -4.78
CA VAL A 156 -9.43 -10.13 -6.23
C VAL A 156 -9.63 -8.77 -6.91
N GLY A 157 -8.81 -8.47 -7.92
CA GLY A 157 -8.77 -7.15 -8.57
C GLY A 157 -7.84 -6.13 -7.90
N PHE A 158 -7.31 -6.42 -6.71
CA PHE A 158 -6.32 -5.58 -6.01
C PHE A 158 -4.92 -6.18 -6.12
N VAL A 159 -4.01 -5.45 -6.78
CA VAL A 159 -2.62 -5.84 -7.00
C VAL A 159 -1.64 -5.13 -6.07
N GLY A 160 -2.08 -4.15 -5.27
CA GLY A 160 -1.29 -3.59 -4.18
C GLY A 160 -1.12 -4.55 -2.99
N VAL A 161 -0.47 -4.10 -1.91
CA VAL A 161 -0.41 -4.86 -0.65
C VAL A 161 -0.86 -4.01 0.53
N LEU A 162 -1.86 -4.52 1.25
CA LEU A 162 -2.30 -4.01 2.55
C LEU A 162 -1.83 -4.88 3.71
N THR A 163 -1.72 -6.20 3.48
CA THR A 163 -1.26 -7.20 4.44
C THR A 163 -0.44 -8.25 3.72
N GLY A 164 0.75 -8.56 4.23
CA GLY A 164 1.52 -9.67 3.68
C GLY A 164 2.81 -10.00 4.41
N VAL A 165 3.44 -11.07 3.98
CA VAL A 165 4.64 -11.63 4.61
C VAL A 165 5.55 -12.26 3.57
N ARG A 166 6.85 -12.10 3.76
CA ARG A 166 7.91 -12.88 3.13
C ARG A 166 8.88 -13.34 4.22
N LYS A 167 9.85 -14.18 3.86
CA LYS A 167 10.88 -14.61 4.81
C LYS A 167 11.56 -13.40 5.47
N GLY A 168 11.50 -13.35 6.80
CA GLY A 168 12.10 -12.31 7.64
C GLY A 168 11.36 -10.97 7.74
N LEU A 169 10.22 -10.79 7.07
CA LEU A 169 9.47 -9.54 7.10
C LEU A 169 7.97 -9.76 6.87
N SER A 170 7.15 -9.25 7.77
CA SER A 170 5.71 -9.10 7.58
C SER A 170 5.31 -7.62 7.63
N ILE A 171 4.26 -7.27 6.91
CA ILE A 171 3.83 -5.90 6.71
C ILE A 171 2.32 -5.76 6.82
N SER A 172 1.88 -4.62 7.32
CA SER A 172 0.49 -4.20 7.27
C SER A 172 0.33 -2.67 7.18
N LEU A 173 -0.84 -2.21 6.73
CA LEU A 173 -1.14 -0.79 6.49
C LEU A 173 -2.45 -0.38 7.15
N ASN A 174 -2.46 0.61 8.04
CA ASN A 174 -3.71 1.18 8.57
C ASN A 174 -3.96 2.56 7.97
N PHE A 175 -5.24 2.90 7.78
CA PHE A 175 -5.65 4.23 7.37
C PHE A 175 -5.25 5.29 8.41
N ARG A 176 -4.76 6.44 7.94
CA ARG A 176 -4.45 7.62 8.77
C ARG A 176 -5.31 8.81 8.32
N PRO A 177 -6.25 9.31 9.16
CA PRO A 177 -7.26 10.27 8.73
C PRO A 177 -6.79 11.74 8.68
N TYR A 178 -5.56 12.03 9.09
CA TYR A 178 -5.05 13.40 9.20
C TYR A 178 -3.58 13.53 8.77
N ARG A 179 -3.18 14.80 8.60
CA ARG A 179 -1.83 15.24 8.20
C ARG A 179 -1.25 16.12 9.29
N ASN A 180 0.08 16.23 9.35
CA ASN A 180 0.71 17.09 10.35
C ASN A 180 0.58 18.58 9.95
N ALA A 181 0.74 18.88 8.66
CA ALA A 181 0.62 20.23 8.11
C ALA A 181 -0.83 20.75 8.18
N ARG A 182 -1.01 22.02 8.59
CA ARG A 182 -2.32 22.63 8.83
C ARG A 182 -2.65 23.72 7.79
N GLY A 183 -3.94 23.94 7.54
CA GLY A 183 -4.41 25.05 6.68
C GLY A 183 -3.83 25.06 5.26
N LEU A 184 -3.52 26.25 4.75
CA LEU A 184 -3.00 26.48 3.38
C LEU A 184 -1.46 26.48 3.32
N GLU A 185 -0.79 25.80 4.24
CA GLU A 185 0.67 25.64 4.20
C GLU A 185 1.14 25.04 2.87
N GLY A 186 2.31 25.46 2.39
CA GLY A 186 2.87 24.98 1.12
C GLY A 186 3.01 23.45 1.07
N GLU A 187 3.20 22.79 2.22
CA GLU A 187 3.22 21.34 2.35
C GLU A 187 1.88 20.69 1.98
N ASN A 188 0.76 21.31 2.35
CA ASN A 188 -0.58 20.82 1.99
C ASN A 188 -0.83 20.91 0.48
N LEU A 189 -0.36 21.98 -0.17
CA LEU A 189 -0.43 22.10 -1.62
C LEU A 189 0.44 21.02 -2.30
N MET A 190 1.65 20.77 -1.80
CA MET A 190 2.53 19.72 -2.31
C MET A 190 1.94 18.32 -2.12
N TYR A 191 1.24 18.09 -1.00
CA TYR A 191 0.53 16.84 -0.74
C TYR A 191 -0.64 16.65 -1.71
N CYS A 192 -1.49 17.67 -1.88
CA CYS A 192 -2.61 17.61 -2.83
C CYS A 192 -2.10 17.36 -4.25
N TRP A 193 -1.01 18.03 -4.64
CA TRP A 193 -0.33 17.77 -5.90
C TRP A 193 0.17 16.32 -5.99
N ASN A 194 0.76 15.77 -4.92
CA ASN A 194 1.16 14.37 -4.89
C ASN A 194 -0.02 13.42 -5.10
N MET A 195 -1.18 13.69 -4.48
CA MET A 195 -2.40 12.88 -4.69
C MET A 195 -2.88 12.95 -6.14
N VAL A 196 -2.89 14.13 -6.76
CA VAL A 196 -3.18 14.27 -8.20
C VAL A 196 -2.20 13.43 -9.03
N LEU A 197 -0.91 13.47 -8.72
CA LEU A 197 0.08 12.65 -9.42
C LEU A 197 -0.13 11.14 -9.21
N VAL A 198 -0.60 10.71 -8.05
CA VAL A 198 -0.96 9.30 -7.79
C VAL A 198 -2.17 8.89 -8.65
N LEU A 199 -3.21 9.73 -8.69
CA LEU A 199 -4.41 9.49 -9.50
C LEU A 199 -4.09 9.36 -11.00
N LEU A 200 -3.18 10.18 -11.49
CA LEU A 200 -2.71 10.13 -12.90
C LEU A 200 -1.72 8.98 -13.17
N GLY A 201 -1.37 8.19 -12.15
CA GLY A 201 -0.40 7.10 -12.24
C GLY A 201 1.04 7.59 -12.50
N TRP A 202 1.37 8.81 -12.08
CA TRP A 202 2.72 9.39 -12.18
C TRP A 202 3.51 9.25 -10.87
N ARG A 203 2.82 8.92 -9.78
CA ARG A 203 3.38 8.56 -8.47
C ARG A 203 2.75 7.26 -7.97
N PRO A 204 3.47 6.45 -7.18
CA PRO A 204 2.90 5.19 -6.71
C PRO A 204 1.92 5.44 -5.56
N SER A 205 0.86 4.63 -5.48
CA SER A 205 0.05 4.57 -4.24
C SER A 205 0.88 3.95 -3.12
N VAL A 206 0.53 4.21 -1.86
CA VAL A 206 1.22 3.60 -0.72
C VAL A 206 1.12 2.07 -0.76
N ALA A 207 -0.04 1.51 -1.14
CA ALA A 207 -0.19 0.07 -1.34
C ALA A 207 0.74 -0.50 -2.43
N SER A 208 1.02 0.28 -3.47
CA SER A 208 2.02 -0.09 -4.50
C SER A 208 3.44 -0.08 -3.93
N VAL A 209 3.76 0.88 -3.05
CA VAL A 209 5.06 0.95 -2.35
C VAL A 209 5.22 -0.25 -1.40
N MET A 210 4.17 -0.58 -0.63
CA MET A 210 4.14 -1.74 0.26
C MET A 210 4.42 -3.05 -0.48
N ARG A 211 3.88 -3.21 -1.69
CA ARG A 211 4.18 -4.38 -2.55
C ARG A 211 5.69 -4.54 -2.80
N GLY A 212 6.41 -3.44 -2.95
CA GLY A 212 7.85 -3.43 -3.20
C GLY A 212 8.70 -3.93 -2.02
N PHE A 213 8.13 -4.08 -0.82
CA PHE A 213 8.81 -4.72 0.31
C PHE A 213 8.70 -6.25 0.28
N LEU A 214 7.71 -6.81 -0.43
CA LEU A 214 7.49 -8.24 -0.51
C LEU A 214 7.98 -8.85 -1.82
N LEU A 215 7.83 -8.14 -2.93
CA LEU A 215 8.05 -8.64 -4.28
C LEU A 215 9.14 -7.85 -5.01
N PRO A 216 9.81 -8.45 -6.03
CA PRO A 216 10.74 -7.73 -6.89
C PRO A 216 10.09 -6.51 -7.55
N ARG A 217 10.90 -5.49 -7.86
CA ARG A 217 10.44 -4.18 -8.34
C ARG A 217 11.02 -3.84 -9.71
N GLU A 218 10.32 -3.01 -10.48
CA GLU A 218 10.83 -2.49 -11.76
C GLU A 218 11.81 -1.31 -11.55
N ALA A 219 13.02 -1.38 -12.12
CA ALA A 219 14.02 -0.30 -11.99
C ALA A 219 13.69 0.98 -12.79
N ALA A 220 12.80 0.91 -13.78
CA ALA A 220 12.58 1.98 -14.75
C ALA A 220 12.02 3.28 -14.12
N GLY A 221 11.25 3.17 -13.03
CA GLY A 221 10.71 4.32 -12.30
C GLY A 221 11.67 4.93 -11.27
N GLU A 222 12.54 4.13 -10.67
CA GLU A 222 13.32 4.53 -9.49
C GLU A 222 14.67 5.16 -9.79
N LYS A 223 15.27 4.90 -10.96
CA LYS A 223 16.55 5.52 -11.35
C LYS A 223 16.51 7.05 -11.27
N LYS A 224 15.35 7.66 -11.55
CA LYS A 224 15.14 9.12 -11.48
C LYS A 224 15.00 9.64 -10.04
N GLN A 225 14.50 8.81 -9.12
CA GLN A 225 14.29 9.16 -7.71
C GLN A 225 15.54 8.92 -6.86
N ARG A 226 16.22 7.78 -7.05
CA ARG A 226 17.55 7.52 -6.45
C ARG A 226 18.57 8.57 -6.87
N ARG A 227 18.66 8.91 -8.17
CA ARG A 227 19.56 10.00 -8.64
C ARG A 227 19.27 11.35 -7.98
N ARG A 228 18.01 11.65 -7.62
CA ARG A 228 17.66 12.90 -6.93
C ARG A 228 17.97 12.87 -5.43
N LEU A 229 17.83 11.70 -4.79
CA LEU A 229 18.17 11.51 -3.38
C LEU A 229 19.69 11.49 -3.17
N VAL A 230 20.43 10.77 -4.01
CA VAL A 230 21.90 10.75 -4.02
C VAL A 230 22.45 12.14 -4.30
N LYS A 231 21.93 12.85 -5.32
CA LYS A 231 22.34 14.24 -5.61
C LYS A 231 21.94 15.25 -4.54
N LYS A 232 21.02 14.90 -3.63
CA LYS A 232 20.68 15.70 -2.45
C LYS A 232 21.64 15.40 -1.30
N SER A 233 22.00 14.15 -1.06
CA SER A 233 23.02 13.80 -0.06
C SER A 233 24.42 14.26 -0.46
N GLU A 234 24.77 14.21 -1.75
CA GLU A 234 26.02 14.78 -2.30
C GLU A 234 26.05 16.32 -2.26
N ARG A 235 24.90 16.99 -2.10
CA ARG A 235 24.87 18.44 -1.84
C ARG A 235 24.98 18.77 -0.36
N GLU A 236 24.73 17.80 0.51
CA GLU A 236 24.87 17.92 1.97
C GLU A 236 26.25 17.42 2.45
N GLN A 237 27.01 16.71 1.61
CA GLN A 237 28.41 16.32 1.82
C GLN A 237 29.24 16.76 0.61
N GLY A 238 30.08 17.78 0.79
CA GLY A 238 30.74 18.53 -0.27
C GLY A 238 31.58 17.72 -1.28
N ASP A 239 31.47 18.20 -2.52
CA ASP A 239 32.29 18.06 -3.74
C ASP A 239 33.37 16.97 -3.84
N GLY A 240 33.19 16.11 -4.85
CA GLY A 240 34.23 15.28 -5.47
C GLY A 240 33.80 14.82 -6.86
N GLU A 241 34.48 15.33 -7.89
CA GLU A 241 34.14 15.26 -9.31
C GLU A 241 34.25 13.86 -9.96
N GLY A 242 33.51 13.65 -11.05
CA GLY A 242 33.75 12.57 -12.02
C GLY A 242 32.54 12.19 -12.88
N GLU A 243 32.31 12.89 -13.99
CA GLU A 243 31.36 12.45 -15.03
C GLU A 243 32.02 11.47 -16.02
N GLU A 244 31.56 10.23 -16.07
CA GLU A 244 31.75 9.35 -17.24
C GLU A 244 30.43 9.14 -17.99
N LYS A 245 30.48 9.37 -19.30
CA LYS A 245 29.39 9.17 -20.26
C LYS A 245 29.32 7.69 -20.63
N GLU A 246 28.19 7.04 -20.38
CA GLU A 246 27.90 5.71 -20.97
C GLU A 246 26.76 5.75 -22.00
N GLY A 247 27.04 5.02 -23.09
CA GLY A 247 26.30 4.98 -24.33
C GLY A 247 24.91 4.31 -24.25
N LYS A 248 24.11 4.64 -25.26
CA LYS A 248 22.80 4.04 -25.57
C LYS A 248 22.91 2.51 -25.65
N LYS A 249 22.33 1.82 -24.67
CA LYS A 249 21.91 0.41 -24.78
C LYS A 249 20.40 0.33 -24.58
N SER A 250 19.77 -0.47 -25.43
CA SER A 250 18.34 -0.83 -25.45
C SER A 250 17.84 -1.21 -24.04
N PRO A 251 16.57 -0.95 -23.69
CA PRO A 251 16.11 -1.08 -22.31
C PRO A 251 15.95 -2.56 -21.94
N ARG A 252 16.98 -3.16 -21.36
CA ARG A 252 16.81 -4.35 -20.52
C ARG A 252 16.00 -3.94 -19.29
N PHE A 253 14.83 -4.53 -19.10
CA PHE A 253 14.08 -4.45 -17.84
C PHE A 253 15.02 -4.86 -16.71
N SER A 254 15.45 -3.91 -15.88
CA SER A 254 16.25 -4.21 -14.70
C SER A 254 15.26 -4.49 -13.58
N ILE A 255 15.26 -5.71 -13.06
CA ILE A 255 14.49 -6.09 -11.89
C ILE A 255 15.34 -5.74 -10.66
N LEU A 256 14.76 -5.00 -9.72
CA LEU A 256 15.34 -4.69 -8.43
C LEU A 256 14.81 -5.67 -7.39
N LEU A 257 15.65 -6.01 -6.42
CA LEU A 257 15.23 -6.79 -5.26
C LEU A 257 14.18 -6.03 -4.43
N PRO A 258 13.35 -6.75 -3.66
CA PRO A 258 12.47 -6.13 -2.67
C PRO A 258 13.26 -5.22 -1.73
N TYR A 259 12.59 -4.20 -1.19
CA TYR A 259 13.18 -3.39 -0.13
C TYR A 259 13.53 -4.25 1.10
N THR A 260 14.60 -3.84 1.77
CA THR A 260 15.13 -4.46 2.98
C THR A 260 14.43 -3.92 4.24
N PRO A 261 14.48 -4.63 5.38
CA PRO A 261 14.02 -4.08 6.65
C PRO A 261 14.71 -2.75 7.01
N THR A 262 15.96 -2.56 6.63
CA THR A 262 16.69 -1.29 6.83
C THR A 262 16.13 -0.13 6.01
N ASP A 263 15.56 -0.39 4.83
CA ASP A 263 14.93 0.63 4.00
C ASP A 263 13.65 1.20 4.66
N VAL A 264 13.01 0.44 5.56
CA VAL A 264 11.84 0.90 6.31
C VAL A 264 12.14 2.17 7.11
N VAL A 265 13.33 2.28 7.71
CA VAL A 265 13.69 3.41 8.57
C VAL A 265 14.49 4.47 7.79
N ASN A 266 15.31 4.04 6.84
CA ASN A 266 16.23 4.95 6.15
C ASN A 266 15.58 5.62 4.93
N LEU A 267 14.74 4.90 4.19
CA LEU A 267 14.19 5.37 2.92
C LEU A 267 12.74 5.82 3.07
N LEU A 268 11.90 4.96 3.64
CA LEU A 268 10.45 5.14 3.62
C LEU A 268 9.97 6.46 4.26
N PRO A 269 10.51 6.94 5.41
CA PRO A 269 10.08 8.22 6.00
C PRO A 269 10.22 9.40 5.03
N HIS A 270 11.27 9.38 4.21
CA HIS A 270 11.61 10.45 3.26
C HIS A 270 10.89 10.30 1.90
N MET A 271 10.23 9.16 1.65
CA MET A 271 9.48 8.96 0.42
C MET A 271 8.20 9.79 0.42
N ARG A 272 7.86 10.34 -0.74
CA ARG A 272 6.57 11.01 -0.96
C ARG A 272 5.47 9.99 -1.17
N THR A 273 4.56 9.89 -0.20
CA THR A 273 3.42 8.95 -0.22
C THR A 273 2.15 9.64 0.29
N SER A 274 1.01 8.95 0.22
CA SER A 274 -0.15 9.28 1.07
C SER A 274 0.21 9.06 2.54
N VAL A 275 -0.59 9.67 3.42
CA VAL A 275 -0.52 9.41 4.86
C VAL A 275 -1.06 8.02 5.19
N ALA A 276 -0.44 7.32 6.14
CA ALA A 276 -0.84 5.98 6.58
C ALA A 276 -0.14 5.63 7.89
N TYR A 277 -0.62 4.61 8.61
CA TYR A 277 0.25 3.89 9.55
C TYR A 277 0.79 2.67 8.83
N LEU A 278 2.12 2.55 8.76
CA LEU A 278 2.78 1.43 8.11
C LEU A 278 3.48 0.59 9.16
N ILE A 279 3.07 -0.66 9.29
CA ILE A 279 3.54 -1.58 10.31
C ILE A 279 4.42 -2.63 9.64
N PHE A 280 5.63 -2.79 10.15
CA PHE A 280 6.61 -3.76 9.70
C PHE A 280 7.05 -4.59 10.90
N CYS A 281 7.08 -5.91 10.77
CA CYS A 281 7.52 -6.79 11.82
C CYS A 281 8.58 -7.74 11.27
N THR A 282 9.75 -7.73 11.92
CA THR A 282 10.84 -8.69 11.71
C THR A 282 10.70 -9.82 12.74
N GLY A 283 11.67 -10.73 12.83
CA GLY A 283 11.71 -11.71 13.91
C GLY A 283 11.98 -11.11 15.29
N THR A 284 12.54 -9.89 15.35
CA THR A 284 13.09 -9.31 16.59
C THR A 284 12.35 -8.07 17.09
N GLU A 285 11.64 -7.37 16.21
CA GLU A 285 10.91 -6.16 16.57
C GLU A 285 9.74 -5.87 15.63
N THR A 286 8.86 -4.99 16.08
CA THR A 286 7.85 -4.33 15.25
C THR A 286 8.14 -2.84 15.18
N ILE A 287 8.05 -2.30 13.97
CA ILE A 287 8.27 -0.91 13.60
C ILE A 287 6.94 -0.36 13.07
N ILE A 288 6.48 0.75 13.63
CA ILE A 288 5.30 1.48 13.18
C ILE A 288 5.74 2.84 12.69
N LEU A 289 5.41 3.17 11.44
CA LEU A 289 5.59 4.50 10.89
C LEU A 289 4.24 5.22 10.86
N GLU A 290 4.11 6.28 11.65
CA GLU A 290 3.05 7.28 11.45
C GLU A 290 3.48 8.12 10.24
N LYS A 291 3.17 7.63 9.04
CA LYS A 291 3.64 8.18 7.77
C LYS A 291 2.85 9.45 7.45
N ASP A 292 3.59 10.53 7.18
CA ASP A 292 3.04 11.77 6.61
C ASP A 292 3.52 11.94 5.15
N PHE A 293 3.35 13.10 4.52
CA PHE A 293 3.74 13.32 3.12
C PHE A 293 5.21 12.97 2.82
N GLN A 294 6.18 13.57 3.53
CA GLN A 294 7.62 13.40 3.31
C GLN A 294 8.41 13.20 4.62
N SER A 295 7.69 12.81 5.68
CA SER A 295 8.25 12.46 6.98
C SER A 295 7.50 11.25 7.54
N ALA A 296 8.00 10.70 8.64
CA ALA A 296 7.28 9.75 9.47
C ALA A 296 7.76 9.85 10.91
N ARG A 297 6.85 9.70 11.88
CA ARG A 297 7.25 9.35 13.25
C ARG A 297 7.46 7.84 13.31
N THR A 298 8.60 7.41 13.83
CA THR A 298 8.96 5.99 13.92
C THR A 298 8.81 5.52 15.36
N LEU A 299 7.99 4.50 15.58
CA LEU A 299 7.81 3.80 16.85
C LEU A 299 8.34 2.38 16.70
N ARG A 300 9.01 1.84 17.72
CA ARG A 300 9.64 0.52 17.67
C ARG A 300 9.47 -0.20 19.00
N SER A 301 9.30 -1.51 18.95
CA SER A 301 9.28 -2.36 20.15
C SER A 301 9.74 -3.77 19.83
N SER A 302 10.56 -4.34 20.72
CA SER A 302 10.97 -5.74 20.74
C SER A 302 10.14 -6.59 21.71
N SER A 303 9.06 -6.03 22.28
CA SER A 303 8.16 -6.75 23.19
C SER A 303 6.72 -6.67 22.69
N PHE A 304 6.03 -5.58 22.92
CA PHE A 304 4.67 -5.35 22.44
C PHE A 304 4.54 -3.93 21.90
N ILE A 305 3.84 -3.78 20.78
CA ILE A 305 3.39 -2.49 20.27
C ILE A 305 2.15 -2.69 19.40
N SER A 306 1.22 -1.75 19.46
CA SER A 306 0.01 -1.75 18.65
C SER A 306 -0.29 -0.35 18.13
N THR A 307 -1.03 -0.28 17.03
CA THR A 307 -1.60 0.95 16.49
C THR A 307 -2.96 0.66 15.92
N THR A 308 -3.86 1.63 16.02
CA THR A 308 -5.14 1.61 15.31
C THR A 308 -5.10 2.60 14.15
N ASN A 309 -6.00 3.59 14.15
CA ASN A 309 -6.09 4.63 13.14
C ASN A 309 -5.80 6.03 13.74
N HIS A 310 -5.08 6.09 14.87
CA HIS A 310 -4.67 7.35 15.48
C HIS A 310 -3.19 7.40 15.89
N ASP A 311 -2.60 8.61 15.87
CA ASP A 311 -1.23 8.86 16.32
C ASP A 311 -1.15 8.69 17.83
N VAL A 312 -0.02 8.16 18.29
CA VAL A 312 0.27 7.95 19.71
C VAL A 312 0.25 9.27 20.51
N ALA A 313 0.45 10.41 19.84
CA ALA A 313 0.36 11.72 20.47
C ALA A 313 -1.04 12.02 21.05
N PHE A 314 -2.10 11.39 20.51
CA PHE A 314 -3.46 11.58 21.01
C PHE A 314 -3.80 10.67 22.19
N GLU A 315 -3.01 9.62 22.44
CA GLU A 315 -3.19 8.74 23.61
C GLU A 315 -2.84 9.45 24.93
N SER A 316 -1.97 10.46 24.88
CA SER A 316 -1.49 11.21 26.06
C SER A 316 -2.45 12.31 26.52
N ALA A 317 -3.57 12.55 25.81
CA ALA A 317 -4.49 13.60 26.19
C ALA A 317 -5.27 13.16 27.44
N ALA A 318 -5.07 13.87 28.55
CA ALA A 318 -5.75 13.61 29.83
C ALA A 318 -7.29 13.64 29.75
N ASN A 319 -7.85 14.14 28.65
CA ASN A 319 -9.29 14.14 28.37
C ASN A 319 -9.57 13.47 27.00
N PRO A 320 -10.14 12.25 26.99
CA PRO A 320 -10.51 11.54 25.77
C PRO A 320 -11.46 12.32 24.85
N GLN A 321 -12.35 13.15 25.41
CA GLN A 321 -13.29 13.97 24.64
C GLN A 321 -12.56 15.11 23.92
N ALA A 322 -11.53 15.69 24.54
CA ALA A 322 -10.70 16.71 23.90
C ALA A 322 -9.83 16.12 22.78
N ALA A 323 -9.33 14.88 22.96
CA ALA A 323 -8.64 14.15 21.90
C ALA A 323 -9.58 13.86 20.71
N GLN A 324 -10.82 13.42 20.96
CA GLN A 324 -11.82 13.19 19.91
C GLN A 324 -12.20 14.47 19.16
N GLN A 325 -12.44 15.58 19.87
CA GLN A 325 -12.72 16.87 19.25
C GLN A 325 -11.54 17.37 18.42
N HIS A 326 -10.31 17.18 18.90
CA HIS A 326 -9.11 17.54 18.18
C HIS A 326 -8.91 16.66 16.93
N ILE A 327 -9.17 15.36 17.02
CA ILE A 327 -9.17 14.44 15.86
C ILE A 327 -10.22 14.89 14.84
N GLN A 328 -11.46 15.17 15.25
CA GLN A 328 -12.52 15.67 14.37
C GLN A 328 -12.14 16.98 13.67
N SER A 329 -11.49 17.92 14.38
CA SER A 329 -11.00 19.16 13.78
C SER A 329 -9.86 18.96 12.77
N GLN A 330 -9.14 17.84 12.86
CA GLN A 330 -8.04 17.49 11.96
C GLN A 330 -8.44 16.52 10.84
N THR A 331 -9.58 15.84 10.98
CA THR A 331 -10.09 14.96 9.93
C THR A 331 -10.39 15.76 8.66
N ASN A 332 -9.88 15.27 7.54
CA ASN A 332 -10.14 15.86 6.25
C ASN A 332 -11.66 15.76 5.95
N PRO A 333 -12.36 16.85 5.59
CA PRO A 333 -13.81 16.79 5.34
C PRO A 333 -14.19 15.79 4.23
N PHE A 334 -13.28 15.46 3.32
CA PHE A 334 -13.46 14.40 2.32
C PHE A 334 -13.41 12.97 2.87
N LEU A 335 -12.81 12.77 4.05
CA LEU A 335 -12.63 11.45 4.70
C LEU A 335 -13.54 11.27 5.93
N GLY A 336 -14.19 12.34 6.42
CA GLY A 336 -15.11 12.29 7.55
C GLY A 336 -16.49 11.70 7.24
N ALA A 337 -16.77 11.39 5.96
CA ALA A 337 -18.08 10.87 5.53
C ALA A 337 -18.16 9.33 5.47
N SER A 338 -17.08 8.60 5.80
CA SER A 338 -17.03 7.13 5.69
C SER A 338 -16.76 6.40 7.00
N MET A 339 -17.01 7.03 8.15
CA MET A 339 -17.11 6.33 9.44
C MET A 339 -18.54 6.30 9.94
#